data_AF-A0A7X8VAX7-F1
#
_entry.id   AF-A0A7X8VAX7-F1
#
_cell.length_a   1.000
_cell.length_b   1.000
_cell.length_c   1.000
_cell.angle_alpha   90.00
_cell.angle_beta   90.00
_cell.angle_gamma   90.00
#
_symmetry.space_group_name_H-M   'P 1'
#
loop_
_entity.id
_entity.type
_entity.pdbx_description
1 polymer ?
#
loop_
_entity_poly.entity_id
_entity_poly.type
_entity_poly.pdbx_seq_one_letter_code
_entity_poly.pdbx_strand_id
1 'polypeptide(L)'
;MLVPTFINIVATVLSPVFGFIFYVDANNQYIRGDHFFIFITVYIINFLFLVISTLEVGKRYNYPIMGKMLGLSLFTIVGTSIQVVNPLAYSSWHCITLSLLLYFLLLSEFDSSFDTLTGLYNRAAFDKATKQMIEEKPFSVIIIDINDFKSIND
;
A
#
# COMPACT_ATOMS: atom_id res chain seq x y z
N MET A 1 -14.53 6.59 -9.12
CA MET A 1 -13.69 6.58 -7.89
C MET A 1 -12.56 7.61 -7.89
N LEU A 2 -12.17 8.20 -9.04
CA LEU A 2 -11.12 9.24 -9.08
C LEU A 2 -11.62 10.69 -8.87
N VAL A 3 -12.91 10.88 -8.60
CA VAL A 3 -13.53 12.22 -8.49
C VAL A 3 -12.85 13.10 -7.43
N PRO A 4 -12.59 12.62 -6.18
CA PRO A 4 -11.89 13.42 -5.18
C PRO A 4 -10.47 13.81 -5.62
N THR A 5 -9.76 12.86 -6.24
CA THR A 5 -8.41 13.08 -6.78
C THR A 5 -8.41 14.10 -7.91
N PHE A 6 -9.41 14.04 -8.80
CA PHE A 6 -9.57 15.00 -9.88
C PHE A 6 -9.86 16.41 -9.35
N ILE A 7 -10.75 16.54 -8.36
CA ILE A 7 -11.01 17.81 -7.66
C ILE A 7 -9.71 18.37 -7.05
N ASN A 8 -8.93 17.52 -6.39
CA ASN A 8 -7.66 17.93 -5.79
C ASN A 8 -6.64 18.39 -6.83
N ILE A 9 -6.55 17.70 -7.97
CA ILE A 9 -5.67 18.10 -9.09
C ILE A 9 -6.07 19.48 -9.60
N VAL A 10 -7.35 19.69 -9.90
CA VAL A 10 -7.86 20.98 -10.40
C VAL A 10 -7.61 22.09 -9.37
N ALA A 11 -7.93 21.85 -8.10
CA ALA A 11 -7.71 22.83 -7.04
C ALA A 11 -6.22 23.15 -6.83
N THR A 12 -5.32 22.16 -6.96
CA THR A 12 -3.87 22.35 -6.81
C THR A 12 -3.28 23.13 -7.98
N VAL A 13 -3.70 22.84 -9.22
CA VAL A 13 -3.23 23.54 -10.43
C VAL A 13 -3.68 25.00 -10.44
N LEU A 14 -4.91 25.27 -10.01
CA LEU A 14 -5.45 26.64 -9.92
C LEU A 14 -4.92 27.40 -8.69
N SER A 15 -4.32 26.68 -7.73
CA SER A 15 -3.94 27.23 -6.45
C SER A 15 -2.98 28.42 -6.49
N PRO A 16 -1.92 28.44 -7.33
CA PRO A 16 -0.99 29.57 -7.36
C PRO A 16 -1.63 30.90 -7.75
N VAL A 17 -2.73 30.86 -8.51
CA VAL A 17 -3.45 32.06 -8.99
C VAL A 17 -4.56 32.47 -8.02
N PHE A 18 -5.30 31.50 -7.47
CA PHE A 18 -6.51 31.76 -6.67
C PHE A 18 -6.31 31.57 -5.15
N GLY A 19 -5.18 31.02 -4.72
CA GLY A 19 -4.85 30.83 -3.31
C GLY A 19 -5.60 29.71 -2.59
N PHE A 20 -6.16 28.73 -3.31
CA PHE A 20 -6.99 27.68 -2.71
C PHE A 20 -6.24 26.80 -1.69
N ILE A 21 -5.31 25.97 -2.16
CA ILE A 21 -4.56 24.99 -1.36
C ILE A 21 -3.24 25.59 -0.85
N PHE A 22 -2.55 26.33 -1.70
CA PHE A 22 -1.32 27.05 -1.46
C PHE A 22 -1.16 28.22 -2.44
N TYR A 23 -0.32 29.18 -2.10
CA TYR A 23 0.15 30.19 -3.04
C TYR A 23 1.61 30.54 -2.74
N VAL A 24 2.22 31.30 -3.64
CA VAL A 24 3.59 31.79 -3.49
C VAL A 24 3.51 33.29 -3.26
N ASP A 25 4.13 33.78 -2.19
CA ASP A 25 4.14 35.21 -1.88
C ASP A 25 5.16 35.98 -2.74
N ALA A 26 5.17 37.31 -2.62
CA ALA A 26 6.11 38.16 -3.35
C ALA A 26 7.60 37.90 -3.00
N ASN A 27 7.86 37.24 -1.86
CA ASN A 27 9.20 36.84 -1.42
C ASN A 27 9.56 35.41 -1.89
N ASN A 28 8.75 34.83 -2.77
CA ASN A 28 8.90 33.47 -3.29
C ASN A 28 8.82 32.39 -2.20
N GLN A 29 8.07 32.65 -1.12
CA GLN A 29 7.82 31.72 -0.04
C GLN A 29 6.49 30.99 -0.25
N TYR A 30 6.53 29.69 0.01
CA TYR A 30 5.33 28.85 0.02
C TYR A 30 4.46 29.18 1.23
N ILE A 31 3.19 29.48 0.99
CA ILE A 31 2.19 29.70 2.04
C ILE A 31 1.02 28.74 1.83
N ARG A 32 0.54 28.13 2.91
CA ARG A 32 -0.67 27.27 2.89
C ARG A 32 -1.90 28.15 2.74
N GLY A 33 -2.76 27.82 1.79
CA GLY A 33 -4.04 28.49 1.58
C GLY A 33 -5.13 28.00 2.54
N ASP A 34 -6.22 28.74 2.64
CA ASP A 34 -7.32 28.47 3.58
C ASP A 34 -8.01 27.13 3.32
N HIS A 35 -7.98 26.64 2.08
CA HIS A 35 -8.64 25.39 1.67
C HIS A 35 -7.67 24.20 1.62
N PHE A 36 -6.54 24.27 2.33
CA PHE A 36 -5.58 23.16 2.42
C PHE A 36 -6.21 21.86 2.98
N PHE A 37 -7.28 21.96 3.76
CA PHE A 37 -8.02 20.79 4.25
C PHE A 37 -8.55 19.90 3.13
N ILE A 38 -8.89 20.46 1.95
CA ILE A 38 -9.34 19.68 0.78
C ILE A 38 -8.27 18.67 0.37
N PHE A 39 -7.01 19.12 0.33
CA PHE A 39 -5.87 18.25 0.01
C PHE A 39 -5.74 17.11 1.03
N ILE A 40 -5.83 17.43 2.32
CA ILE A 40 -5.75 16.44 3.41
C ILE A 40 -6.89 15.42 3.32
N THR A 41 -8.13 15.87 3.10
CA THR A 41 -9.30 15.00 2.99
C THR A 41 -9.17 14.04 1.81
N VAL A 42 -8.78 14.55 0.64
CA VAL A 42 -8.59 13.71 -0.55
C VAL A 42 -7.45 12.71 -0.36
N TYR A 43 -6.36 13.13 0.30
CA TYR A 43 -5.26 12.24 0.65
C TYR A 43 -5.73 11.08 1.55
N ILE A 44 -6.47 11.38 2.63
CA ILE A 44 -7.00 10.35 3.55
C ILE A 44 -7.92 9.38 2.82
N ILE A 45 -8.82 9.87 1.94
CA ILE A 45 -9.72 9.02 1.17
C ILE A 45 -8.94 8.05 0.27
N ASN A 46 -7.96 8.55 -0.48
CA ASN A 46 -7.13 7.70 -1.35
C ASN A 46 -6.32 6.68 -0.55
N PHE A 47 -5.78 7.09 0.59
CA PHE A 47 -5.04 6.21 1.47
C PHE A 47 -5.91 5.09 2.05
N LEU A 48 -7.11 5.42 2.55
CA LEU A 48 -8.07 4.41 3.03
C LEU A 48 -8.47 3.45 1.91
N PHE A 49 -8.70 3.97 0.70
CA PHE A 49 -9.02 3.15 -0.45
C PHE A 49 -7.89 2.17 -0.79
N LEU A 50 -6.63 2.62 -0.76
CA LEU A 50 -5.46 1.76 -0.95
C LEU A 50 -5.41 0.63 0.08
N VAL A 51 -5.61 0.95 1.36
CA VAL A 51 -5.61 -0.02 2.45
C VAL A 51 -6.73 -1.04 2.28
N ILE A 52 -7.97 -0.59 2.09
CA ILE A 52 -9.15 -1.46 1.93
C ILE A 52 -8.96 -2.40 0.73
N SER A 53 -8.60 -1.85 -0.44
CA SER A 53 -8.41 -2.64 -1.66
C SER A 53 -7.32 -3.71 -1.47
N THR A 54 -6.22 -3.36 -0.81
CA THR A 54 -5.14 -4.32 -0.54
C THR A 54 -5.58 -5.42 0.43
N LEU A 55 -6.34 -5.08 1.47
CA LEU A 55 -6.86 -6.05 2.43
C LEU A 55 -7.90 -6.99 1.80
N GLU A 56 -8.73 -6.50 0.90
CA GLU A 56 -9.68 -7.32 0.12
C GLU A 56 -8.96 -8.33 -0.75
N VAL A 57 -7.91 -7.91 -1.46
CA VAL A 57 -7.06 -8.81 -2.26
C VAL A 57 -6.39 -9.85 -1.36
N GLY A 58 -5.78 -9.44 -0.24
CA GLY A 58 -5.17 -10.37 0.71
C GLY A 58 -6.15 -11.42 1.23
N LYS A 59 -7.38 -11.03 1.56
CA LYS A 59 -8.45 -11.94 1.98
C LYS A 59 -8.84 -12.90 0.85
N ARG A 60 -9.02 -12.40 -0.38
CA ARG A 60 -9.41 -13.22 -1.54
C ARG A 60 -8.44 -14.37 -1.81
N TYR A 61 -7.15 -14.11 -1.63
CA TYR A 61 -6.09 -15.10 -1.84
C TYR A 61 -5.63 -15.81 -0.55
N ASN A 62 -6.28 -15.56 0.59
CA ASN A 62 -5.86 -16.08 1.91
C ASN A 62 -4.40 -15.77 2.27
N TYR A 63 -3.86 -14.66 1.78
CA TYR A 63 -2.51 -14.23 2.13
C TYR A 63 -2.54 -13.35 3.40
N PRO A 64 -1.66 -13.58 4.39
CA PRO A 64 -1.65 -12.85 5.66
C PRO A 64 -1.07 -11.43 5.52
N ILE A 65 -1.68 -10.59 4.69
CA ILE A 65 -1.20 -9.22 4.39
C ILE A 65 -1.57 -8.21 5.49
N MET A 66 -2.58 -8.53 6.32
CA MET A 66 -3.20 -7.61 7.26
C MET A 66 -2.18 -6.97 8.22
N GLY A 67 -1.34 -7.78 8.87
CA GLY A 67 -0.37 -7.27 9.84
C GLY A 67 0.66 -6.33 9.21
N LYS A 68 1.17 -6.69 8.03
CA LYS A 68 2.13 -5.86 7.28
C LYS A 68 1.50 -4.54 6.83
N MET A 69 0.25 -4.58 6.35
CA MET A 69 -0.49 -3.37 5.95
C MET A 69 -0.83 -2.48 7.14
N LEU A 70 -1.18 -3.03 8.30
CA LEU A 70 -1.42 -2.26 9.52
C LEU A 70 -0.14 -1.54 9.97
N GLY A 71 0.99 -2.23 10.01
CA GLY A 71 2.29 -1.64 10.36
C GLY A 71 2.70 -0.53 9.40
N LEU A 72 2.57 -0.78 8.10
CA LEU A 72 2.83 0.23 7.07
C LEU A 72 1.91 1.45 7.21
N SER A 73 0.63 1.20 7.46
CA SER A 73 -0.35 2.28 7.58
C SER A 73 -0.08 3.17 8.79
N LEU A 74 0.25 2.56 9.93
CA LEU A 74 0.64 3.26 11.13
C LEU A 74 1.89 4.11 10.89
N PHE A 75 2.91 3.55 10.21
CA PHE A 75 4.10 4.28 9.84
C PHE A 75 3.79 5.52 8.98
N THR A 76 2.97 5.37 7.94
CA THR A 76 2.56 6.47 7.06
C THR A 76 1.78 7.56 7.82
N ILE A 77 0.83 7.18 8.67
CA ILE A 77 0.02 8.12 9.45
C ILE A 77 0.90 8.90 10.44
N VAL A 78 1.77 8.20 11.18
CA VAL A 78 2.65 8.84 12.16
C VAL A 78 3.61 9.81 11.47
N GLY A 79 4.29 9.39 10.40
CA GLY A 79 5.27 10.24 9.73
C GLY A 79 4.65 11.46 9.06
N THR A 80 3.47 11.34 8.46
CA THR A 80 2.76 12.48 7.87
C THR A 80 2.20 13.44 8.93
N SER A 81 1.77 12.91 10.08
CA SER A 81 1.26 13.73 11.19
C SER A 81 2.33 14.63 11.82
N ILE A 82 3.60 14.20 11.82
CA ILE A 82 4.73 15.02 12.30
C ILE A 82 4.81 16.35 11.54
N GLN A 83 4.56 16.36 10.23
CA GLN A 83 4.59 17.60 9.42
C GLN A 83 3.38 18.52 9.68
N VAL A 84 2.28 17.96 10.18
CA VAL A 84 1.13 18.78 10.61
C VAL A 84 1.49 19.57 11.86
N VAL A 85 2.19 18.93 12.82
CA VAL A 85 2.62 19.56 14.07
C VAL A 85 3.85 20.46 13.87
N ASN A 86 4.82 20.02 13.06
CA ASN A 86 6.02 20.77 12.74
C ASN A 86 6.20 20.88 11.21
N PRO A 87 5.67 21.93 10.57
CA PRO A 87 5.76 22.15 9.14
C PRO A 87 7.21 22.19 8.60
N LEU A 88 8.18 22.60 9.40
CA LEU A 88 9.58 22.76 9.01
C LEU A 88 10.36 21.44 8.96
N ALA A 89 9.80 20.35 9.48
CA ALA A 89 10.45 19.04 9.47
C ALA A 89 10.41 18.34 8.10
N TYR A 90 9.54 18.78 7.17
CA TYR A 90 9.34 18.18 5.83
C TYR A 90 9.20 16.64 5.83
N SER A 91 8.69 16.07 6.93
CA SER A 91 8.73 14.63 7.21
C SER A 91 7.85 13.80 6.28
N SER A 92 6.74 14.36 5.76
CA SER A 92 5.79 13.59 4.95
C SER A 92 6.40 13.07 3.66
N TRP A 93 7.26 13.86 2.99
CA TRP A 93 7.85 13.43 1.71
C TRP A 93 8.70 12.18 1.87
N HIS A 94 9.56 12.16 2.89
CA HIS A 94 10.41 11.01 3.21
C HIS A 94 9.57 9.81 3.65
N CYS A 95 8.58 10.04 4.52
CA CYS A 95 7.72 8.98 5.01
C CYS A 95 6.88 8.34 3.90
N ILE A 96 6.26 9.15 3.03
CA ILE A 96 5.45 8.65 1.91
C ILE A 96 6.33 7.87 0.93
N THR A 97 7.50 8.41 0.56
CA THR A 97 8.42 7.74 -0.36
C THR A 97 8.83 6.36 0.16
N LEU A 98 9.25 6.29 1.43
CA LEU A 98 9.61 5.03 2.05
C LEU A 98 8.40 4.09 2.18
N SER A 99 7.23 4.61 2.53
CA SER A 99 5.99 3.82 2.62
C SER A 99 5.62 3.18 1.28
N LEU A 100 5.74 3.94 0.18
CA LEU A 100 5.47 3.44 -1.16
C LEU A 100 6.49 2.36 -1.58
N LEU A 101 7.76 2.54 -1.24
CA LEU A 101 8.79 1.52 -1.47
C LEU A 101 8.47 0.23 -0.72
N LEU A 102 8.13 0.32 0.57
CA LEU A 102 7.76 -0.83 1.39
C LEU A 102 6.46 -1.49 0.89
N TYR A 103 5.49 -0.69 0.44
CA TYR A 103 4.27 -1.19 -0.19
C TYR A 103 4.56 -1.97 -1.47
N PHE A 104 5.45 -1.45 -2.33
CA PHE A 104 5.86 -2.13 -3.55
C PHE A 104 6.55 -3.47 -3.25
N LEU A 105 7.45 -3.50 -2.26
CA LEU A 105 8.09 -4.74 -1.83
C LEU A 105 7.07 -5.76 -1.29
N LEU A 106 6.09 -5.29 -0.52
CA LEU A 106 5.00 -6.12 -0.01
C LEU A 106 4.18 -6.75 -1.14
N LEU A 107 3.81 -5.96 -2.15
CA LEU A 107 3.08 -6.47 -3.31
C LEU A 107 3.92 -7.42 -4.15
N SER A 108 5.22 -7.15 -4.29
CA SER A 108 6.15 -8.04 -5.01
C SER A 108 6.32 -9.38 -4.29
N GLU A 109 6.38 -9.37 -2.95
CA GLU A 109 6.39 -10.60 -2.15
C GLU A 109 5.09 -11.37 -2.30
N PHE A 110 3.95 -10.69 -2.33
CA PHE A 110 2.65 -11.31 -2.57
C PHE A 110 2.60 -11.96 -3.95
N ASP A 111 2.92 -11.24 -5.02
CA ASP A 111 2.87 -11.74 -6.39
C ASP A 111 3.84 -12.92 -6.62
N SER A 112 5.07 -12.80 -6.12
CA SER A 112 6.08 -13.86 -6.20
C SER A 112 5.76 -15.10 -5.34
N SER A 113 4.69 -15.08 -4.54
CA SER A 113 4.24 -16.26 -3.79
C SER A 113 3.44 -17.24 -4.64
N PHE A 114 3.02 -16.85 -5.85
CA PHE A 114 2.20 -17.68 -6.74
C PHE A 114 3.03 -18.32 -7.86
N ASP A 115 2.65 -19.53 -8.25
CA ASP A 115 3.13 -20.20 -9.44
C ASP A 115 2.42 -19.65 -10.68
N THR A 116 3.18 -19.29 -11.70
CA THR A 116 2.65 -18.59 -12.89
C THR A 116 1.74 -19.47 -13.77
N LEU A 117 1.93 -20.80 -13.75
CA LEU A 117 1.16 -21.72 -14.58
C LEU A 117 -0.18 -22.08 -13.93
N THR A 118 -0.17 -22.33 -12.62
CA THR A 118 -1.35 -22.85 -11.89
C THR A 118 -2.10 -21.77 -11.11
N GLY A 119 -1.46 -20.63 -10.82
CA GLY A 119 -2.00 -19.61 -9.92
C GLY A 119 -2.10 -20.04 -8.45
N LEU A 120 -1.56 -21.22 -8.10
CA LEU A 120 -1.48 -21.72 -6.73
C LEU A 120 -0.24 -21.17 -6.02
N TYR A 121 -0.20 -21.29 -4.70
CA TYR A 121 1.02 -20.98 -3.95
C TYR A 121 2.18 -21.87 -4.38
N ASN A 122 3.34 -21.26 -4.60
CA ASN A 122 4.53 -21.98 -5.00
C ASN A 122 5.21 -22.67 -3.80
N ARG A 123 6.25 -23.46 -4.08
CA ARG A 123 6.99 -24.22 -3.07
C ARG A 123 7.61 -23.34 -1.97
N ALA A 124 8.15 -22.17 -2.32
CA ALA A 124 8.75 -21.27 -1.34
C ALA A 124 7.70 -20.70 -0.37
N ALA A 125 6.49 -20.40 -0.86
CA ALA A 125 5.36 -19.99 -0.03
C ALA A 125 4.91 -21.13 0.91
N PHE A 126 4.85 -22.37 0.41
CA PHE A 126 4.57 -23.55 1.23
C PHE A 126 5.60 -23.76 2.34
N ASP A 127 6.90 -23.68 2.04
CA ASP A 127 7.98 -23.81 3.02
C ASP A 127 7.92 -22.72 4.10
N LYS A 128 7.52 -21.50 3.73
CA LYS A 128 7.32 -20.39 4.68
C LYS A 128 6.12 -20.64 5.60
N ALA A 129 5.00 -21.09 5.05
CA ALA A 129 3.79 -21.36 5.82
C ALA A 129 3.99 -22.54 6.78
N THR A 130 4.61 -23.63 6.33
CA THR A 130 4.89 -24.79 7.18
C THR A 130 5.81 -24.45 8.35
N LYS A 131 6.86 -23.63 8.15
CA LYS A 131 7.71 -23.15 9.25
C LYS A 131 6.92 -22.40 10.32
N GLN A 132 5.97 -21.54 9.92
CA GLN A 132 5.12 -20.80 10.86
C GLN A 132 4.14 -21.74 11.59
N MET A 133 3.64 -22.77 10.92
CA MET A 133 2.69 -23.72 11.53
C MET A 133 3.35 -24.71 12.50
N ILE A 134 4.59 -25.14 12.25
CA ILE A 134 5.36 -26.04 13.13
C ILE A 134 5.48 -25.45 14.54
N GLU A 135 5.56 -24.13 14.66
CA GLU A 135 5.71 -23.44 15.95
C GLU A 135 4.40 -23.35 16.74
N GLU A 136 3.24 -23.51 16.09
CA GLU A 136 1.95 -23.29 16.75
C GLU A 136 1.23 -24.58 17.15
N LYS A 137 1.07 -25.57 16.24
CA LYS A 137 0.23 -26.77 16.46
C LYS A 137 0.63 -27.96 15.58
N PRO A 138 0.36 -29.22 16.01
CA PRO A 138 0.51 -30.38 15.14
C PRO A 138 -0.44 -30.27 13.93
N PHE A 139 0.07 -30.55 12.74
CA PHE A 139 -0.67 -30.51 11.48
C PHE A 139 -0.33 -31.72 10.60
N SER A 140 -1.14 -31.95 9.58
CA SER A 140 -0.91 -32.99 8.57
C SER A 140 -0.77 -32.35 7.19
N VAL A 141 0.09 -32.94 6.35
CA VAL A 141 0.31 -32.51 4.97
C VAL A 141 -0.18 -33.61 4.05
N ILE A 142 -0.99 -33.24 3.05
CA ILE A 142 -1.43 -34.13 1.98
C ILE A 142 -0.67 -33.74 0.72
N ILE A 143 0.06 -34.69 0.15
CA ILE A 143 0.79 -34.52 -1.11
C ILE A 143 0.02 -35.26 -2.20
N ILE A 144 -0.30 -34.58 -3.29
CA ILE A 144 -1.00 -35.14 -4.45
C ILE A 144 0.00 -35.14 -5.61
N ASP A 145 0.15 -36.30 -6.26
CA ASP A 145 1.01 -36.48 -7.43
C ASP A 145 0.19 -37.07 -8.58
N ILE A 146 0.44 -36.60 -9.80
CA ILE A 146 -0.26 -37.09 -11.01
C ILE A 146 0.61 -38.17 -11.65
N ASN A 147 0.14 -39.41 -11.58
CA ASN A 147 0.82 -40.54 -12.19
C ASN A 147 0.85 -40.42 -13.73
N ASP A 148 1.97 -40.85 -14.33
CA ASP A 148 2.14 -40.99 -15.78
C ASP A 148 1.88 -39.73 -16.63
N PHE A 149 1.95 -38.53 -16.03
CA PHE A 149 1.68 -37.26 -16.72
C PHE A 149 2.55 -37.03 -17.96
N LYS A 150 3.76 -37.62 -17.98
CA LYS A 150 4.67 -37.55 -19.13
C LYS A 150 4.03 -38.07 -20.43
N SER A 151 3.21 -39.12 -20.35
CA SER A 151 2.53 -39.69 -21.53
C SER A 151 1.50 -38.78 -22.20
N ILE A 152 1.04 -37.74 -21.49
CA ILE A 152 0.10 -36.74 -22.00
C ILE A 152 0.85 -35.57 -22.65
N ASN A 153 2.09 -35.33 -22.20
CA ASN A 153 2.91 -34.21 -22.63
C ASN A 153 3.84 -34.55 -23.83
N ASP A 154 4.09 -35.84 -24.07
CA ASP A 154 4.84 -36.38 -25.21
C ASP A 154 3.92 -36.65 -26.42
#